data_AF-A0A950E5K7-F1
#
_entry.id   AF-A0A950E5K7-F1
#
_cell.length_a   1.000
_cell.length_b   1.000
_cell.length_c   1.000
_cell.angle_alpha   90.00
_cell.angle_beta   90.00
_cell.angle_gamma   90.00
#
_symmetry.space_group_name_H-M   'P 1'
#
loop_
_entity.id
_entity.type
_entity.pdbx_description
1 polymer ?
#
loop_
_entity_poly.entity_id
_entity_poly.type
_entity_poly.pdbx_seq_one_letter_code
_entity_poly.pdbx_strand_id
1 'polypeptide(L)'
;MSEALAPPFMVASLLLCTAGVMKFRSFPALGVGELALGAACVVYPTRVLAVALALVYMSFAVVAEVFRRRRQACGCFGENDDFPVTLAHVIASELLGTLAVAAAIAGPRGLGWMLGLPAPQAVVLLAGIAGAVYAIVLVYTVVPRAWAAWSAG
;
A
#
# COMPACT_ATOMS: atom_id res chain seq x y z
N MET A 1 -10.31 -14.96 13.58
CA MET A 1 -10.01 -14.72 12.16
C MET A 1 -9.56 -13.27 11.89
N SER A 2 -10.16 -12.25 12.51
CA SER A 2 -9.74 -10.85 12.30
C SER A 2 -8.28 -10.54 12.68
N GLU A 3 -7.69 -11.29 13.62
CA GLU A 3 -6.32 -11.03 14.09
C GLU A 3 -5.27 -11.26 12.99
N ALA A 4 -5.46 -12.30 12.16
CA ALA A 4 -4.53 -12.61 11.07
C ALA A 4 -4.54 -11.56 9.95
N LEU A 5 -5.64 -10.81 9.82
CA LEU A 5 -5.82 -9.76 8.81
C LEU A 5 -5.36 -8.39 9.30
N ALA A 6 -5.09 -8.22 10.60
CA ALA A 6 -4.67 -6.94 11.16
C ALA A 6 -3.31 -6.48 10.61
N PRO A 7 -2.26 -7.32 10.53
CA PRO A 7 -0.99 -6.92 9.92
C PRO A 7 -1.09 -6.50 8.45
N PRO A 8 -1.69 -7.29 7.53
CA PRO A 8 -1.78 -6.88 6.13
C PRO A 8 -2.65 -5.65 5.91
N PHE A 9 -3.74 -5.48 6.69
CA PHE A 9 -4.55 -4.26 6.64
C PHE A 9 -3.75 -3.03 7.06
N MET A 10 -2.89 -3.16 8.07
CA MET A 10 -1.99 -2.09 8.51
C MET A 10 -0.93 -1.78 7.46
N VAL A 11 -0.34 -2.80 6.82
CA VAL A 11 0.60 -2.60 5.71
C VAL A 11 -0.05 -1.83 4.58
N ALA A 12 -1.27 -2.20 4.16
CA ALA A 12 -2.03 -1.46 3.14
C ALA A 12 -2.31 -0.01 3.57
N SER A 13 -2.72 0.20 4.81
CA SER A 13 -3.04 1.56 5.30
C SER A 13 -1.80 2.46 5.34
N LEU A 14 -0.66 1.94 5.81
CA LEU A 14 0.60 2.66 5.88
C LEU A 14 1.23 2.89 4.50
N LEU A 15 1.09 1.94 3.58
CA LEU A 15 1.51 2.12 2.20
C LEU A 15 0.71 3.24 1.51
N LEU A 16 -0.58 3.36 1.81
CA LEU A 16 -1.38 4.46 1.29
C LEU A 16 -0.92 5.80 1.87
N CYS A 17 -0.55 5.84 3.17
CA CYS A 17 0.07 7.02 3.76
C CYS A 17 1.37 7.40 3.06
N THR A 18 2.28 6.45 2.81
CA THR A 18 3.56 6.74 2.14
C THR A 18 3.35 7.21 0.71
N ALA A 19 2.45 6.55 -0.04
CA ALA A 19 2.07 7.00 -1.39
C ALA A 19 1.51 8.42 -1.36
N GLY A 20 0.62 8.74 -0.41
CA GLY A 20 0.02 10.06 -0.27
C GLY A 20 1.05 11.15 0.03
N VAL A 21 1.99 10.89 0.95
CA VAL A 21 3.11 11.82 1.26
C VAL A 21 3.97 12.08 0.03
N MET A 22 4.28 11.04 -0.74
CA MET A 22 5.10 11.17 -1.95
C MET A 22 4.37 11.90 -3.09
N LYS A 23 3.06 11.67 -3.26
CA LYS A 23 2.23 12.37 -4.25
C LYS A 23 1.90 13.81 -3.88
N PHE A 24 1.99 14.18 -2.61
CA PHE A 24 1.55 15.49 -2.12
C PHE A 24 2.15 16.68 -2.90
N ARG A 25 3.39 16.53 -3.41
CA ARG A 25 4.06 17.57 -4.20
C ARG A 25 3.54 17.69 -5.64
N SER A 26 3.26 16.57 -6.29
CA SER A 26 2.88 16.53 -7.72
C SER A 26 1.36 16.61 -7.91
N PHE A 27 0.60 16.00 -7.00
CA PHE A 27 -0.86 15.92 -7.03
C PHE A 27 -1.45 16.09 -5.62
N PRO A 28 -1.48 17.34 -5.09
CA PRO A 28 -1.78 17.59 -3.67
C PRO A 28 -3.15 17.09 -3.23
N ALA A 29 -4.19 17.26 -4.05
CA ALA A 29 -5.54 16.80 -3.71
C ALA A 29 -5.60 15.26 -3.54
N LEU A 30 -4.97 14.52 -4.46
CA LEU A 30 -4.91 13.06 -4.38
C LEU A 30 -4.01 12.60 -3.23
N GLY A 31 -2.85 13.25 -3.04
CA GLY A 31 -1.92 12.94 -1.96
C GLY A 31 -2.53 13.14 -0.56
N VAL A 32 -3.28 14.23 -0.37
CA VAL A 32 -4.04 14.47 0.88
C VAL A 32 -5.11 13.40 1.09
N GLY A 33 -5.85 13.03 0.04
CA GLY A 33 -6.89 12.01 0.12
C GLY A 33 -6.33 10.64 0.54
N GLU A 34 -5.22 10.23 -0.09
CA GLU A 34 -4.53 8.98 0.23
C GLU A 34 -3.95 8.98 1.65
N LEU A 35 -3.29 10.07 2.04
CA LEU A 35 -2.74 10.23 3.38
C LEU A 35 -3.84 10.22 4.46
N ALA A 36 -4.93 10.96 4.23
CA ALA A 36 -6.05 11.05 5.15
C ALA A 36 -6.75 9.71 5.31
N LEU A 37 -7.02 9.01 4.21
CA LEU A 37 -7.64 7.68 4.22
C LEU A 37 -6.74 6.66 4.93
N GLY A 38 -5.45 6.61 4.58
CA GLY A 38 -4.48 5.73 5.22
C GLY A 38 -4.40 5.97 6.73
N ALA A 39 -4.26 7.24 7.14
CA ALA A 39 -4.19 7.61 8.55
C ALA A 39 -5.49 7.27 9.29
N ALA A 40 -6.65 7.51 8.68
CA ALA A 40 -7.94 7.14 9.26
C ALA A 40 -8.06 5.63 9.48
N CYS A 41 -7.60 4.80 8.52
CA CYS A 41 -7.57 3.34 8.67
C CYS A 41 -6.64 2.87 9.80
N VAL A 42 -5.49 3.54 9.98
CA VAL A 42 -4.53 3.22 11.06
C VAL A 42 -5.12 3.52 12.44
N VAL A 43 -5.76 4.69 12.60
CA VAL A 43 -6.20 5.22 13.91
C VAL A 43 -7.59 4.69 14.28
N TYR A 44 -8.55 4.77 13.36
CA TYR A 44 -9.96 4.42 13.59
C TYR A 44 -10.45 3.41 12.56
N PRO A 45 -9.95 2.16 12.60
CA PRO A 45 -10.32 1.13 11.63
C PRO A 45 -11.83 0.85 11.68
N THR A 46 -12.54 1.18 10.61
CA THR A 46 -13.96 0.82 10.44
C THR A 46 -14.16 0.00 9.18
N ARG A 47 -15.26 -0.75 9.10
CA ARG A 47 -15.60 -1.51 7.88
C ARG A 47 -15.75 -0.60 6.66
N VAL A 48 -16.31 0.59 6.85
CA VAL A 48 -16.47 1.59 5.78
C VAL A 48 -15.11 2.03 5.24
N LEU A 49 -14.17 2.35 6.13
CA LEU A 49 -12.82 2.73 5.74
C LEU A 49 -12.06 1.56 5.09
N ALA A 50 -12.27 0.32 5.55
CA ALA A 50 -11.69 -0.86 4.91
C ALA A 50 -12.24 -1.08 3.49
N VAL A 51 -13.53 -0.86 3.24
CA VAL A 51 -14.12 -0.88 1.90
C VAL A 51 -13.55 0.25 1.05
N ALA A 52 -13.43 1.46 1.58
CA ALA A 52 -12.82 2.59 0.86
C ALA A 52 -11.37 2.27 0.47
N LEU A 53 -10.58 1.72 1.39
CA LEU A 53 -9.21 1.28 1.13
C LEU A 53 -9.14 0.20 0.05
N ALA A 54 -10.05 -0.78 0.09
CA ALA A 54 -10.15 -1.82 -0.93
C ALA A 54 -10.45 -1.24 -2.31
N LEU A 55 -11.43 -0.33 -2.41
CA LEU A 55 -11.78 0.33 -3.67
C LEU A 55 -10.60 1.12 -4.24
N VAL A 56 -9.85 1.82 -3.40
CA VAL A 56 -8.64 2.54 -3.80
C VAL A 56 -7.60 1.58 -4.37
N TYR A 57 -7.24 0.51 -3.65
CA TYR A 57 -6.25 -0.46 -4.14
C TYR A 57 -6.70 -1.21 -5.40
N MET A 58 -7.97 -1.58 -5.50
CA MET A 58 -8.53 -2.20 -6.70
C MET A 58 -8.50 -1.22 -7.89
N SER A 59 -8.78 0.06 -7.66
CA SER A 59 -8.65 1.08 -8.71
C SER A 59 -7.19 1.25 -9.15
N PHE A 60 -6.23 1.20 -8.22
CA PHE A 60 -4.81 1.21 -8.55
C PHE A 60 -4.40 -0.02 -9.35
N ALA A 61 -4.88 -1.21 -9.01
CA ALA A 61 -4.60 -2.42 -9.77
C ALA A 61 -5.10 -2.31 -11.23
N VAL A 62 -6.33 -1.80 -11.42
CA VAL A 62 -6.91 -1.57 -12.75
C VAL A 62 -6.09 -0.54 -13.55
N VAL A 63 -5.77 0.61 -12.95
CA VAL A 63 -4.98 1.65 -13.61
C VAL A 63 -3.56 1.14 -13.93
N ALA A 64 -2.93 0.42 -13.00
CA ALA A 64 -1.62 -0.18 -13.18
C ALA A 64 -1.61 -1.17 -14.34
N GLU A 65 -2.64 -2.00 -14.48
CA GLU A 65 -2.75 -2.94 -15.61
C GLU A 65 -2.94 -2.21 -16.95
N VAL A 66 -3.76 -1.15 -16.97
CA VAL A 66 -3.94 -0.31 -18.17
C VAL A 66 -2.61 0.33 -18.58
N PHE A 67 -1.87 0.89 -17.63
CA PHE A 67 -0.59 1.54 -17.89
C PHE A 67 0.52 0.54 -18.25
N ARG A 68 0.53 -0.64 -17.63
CA ARG A 68 1.43 -1.74 -17.99
C ARG A 68 1.24 -2.14 -19.44
N ARG A 69 -0.01 -2.30 -19.90
CA ARG A 69 -0.31 -2.62 -21.31
C ARG A 69 0.14 -1.52 -22.27
N ARG A 70 0.08 -0.25 -21.84
CA ARG A 70 0.52 0.92 -22.61
C ARG A 70 2.02 1.23 -22.46
N ARG A 71 2.75 0.47 -21.63
CA ARG A 71 4.14 0.74 -21.23
C ARG A 71 4.34 2.17 -20.71
N GLN A 72 3.39 2.67 -19.93
CA GLN A 72 3.45 3.98 -19.29
C GLN A 72 3.86 3.84 -17.81
N ALA A 73 4.41 4.92 -17.25
CA ALA A 73 4.69 5.05 -15.83
C ALA A 73 3.41 5.40 -15.05
N CYS A 74 3.25 4.94 -13.80
CA CYS A 74 2.04 5.23 -13.01
C CYS A 74 2.06 6.50 -12.18
N GLY A 75 3.24 7.10 -11.94
CA GLY A 75 3.34 8.27 -11.07
C GLY A 75 2.87 8.03 -9.62
N CYS A 76 2.67 6.76 -9.21
CA CYS A 76 2.03 6.41 -7.95
C CYS A 76 2.85 6.80 -6.71
N PHE A 77 4.12 7.18 -6.88
CA PHE A 77 5.00 7.64 -5.81
C PHE A 77 5.57 9.03 -6.09
N GLY A 78 4.84 9.85 -6.86
CA GLY A 78 5.20 11.25 -7.13
C GLY A 78 6.27 11.47 -8.19
N GLU A 79 7.02 10.42 -8.56
CA GLU A 79 7.99 10.43 -9.65
C GLU A 79 7.37 9.94 -10.97
N ASN A 80 7.53 10.75 -12.02
CA ASN A 80 7.33 10.34 -13.41
C ASN A 80 8.60 9.62 -13.89
N ASP A 81 8.92 8.50 -13.25
CA ASP A 81 10.01 7.65 -13.72
C ASP A 81 9.75 7.21 -15.16
N ASP A 82 10.75 7.23 -16.03
CA ASP A 82 10.65 6.74 -17.40
C ASP A 82 10.36 5.23 -17.49
N PHE A 83 10.28 4.53 -16.35
CA PHE A 83 10.13 3.09 -16.30
C PHE A 83 8.65 2.67 -16.34
N PRO A 84 8.28 1.74 -17.24
CA PRO A 84 6.92 1.27 -17.37
C PRO A 84 6.48 0.47 -16.13
N VAL A 85 5.18 0.54 -15.82
CA VAL A 85 4.58 -0.28 -14.76
C VAL A 85 4.87 -1.77 -14.97
N THR A 86 5.23 -2.48 -13.91
CA THR A 86 5.55 -3.92 -13.93
C THR A 86 4.36 -4.78 -13.49
N LEU A 87 4.40 -6.08 -13.79
CA LEU A 87 3.38 -7.04 -13.32
C LEU A 87 3.35 -7.12 -11.78
N ALA A 88 4.51 -6.97 -11.13
CA ALA A 88 4.60 -6.96 -9.67
C ALA A 88 3.75 -5.84 -9.05
N HIS A 89 3.65 -4.68 -9.70
CA HIS A 89 2.82 -3.57 -9.25
C HIS A 89 1.33 -3.92 -9.25
N VAL A 90 0.86 -4.58 -10.32
CA VAL A 90 -0.53 -5.01 -10.46
C VAL A 90 -0.87 -6.04 -9.39
N ILE A 91 -0.05 -7.09 -9.26
CA ILE A 91 -0.25 -8.17 -8.29
C ILE A 91 -0.27 -7.62 -6.86
N ALA A 92 0.69 -6.76 -6.50
CA ALA A 92 0.75 -6.22 -5.15
C ALA A 92 -0.44 -5.32 -4.84
N SER A 93 -0.92 -4.51 -5.79
CA SER A 93 -2.13 -3.70 -5.61
C SER A 93 -3.39 -4.55 -5.46
N GLU A 94 -3.52 -5.62 -6.26
CA GLU A 94 -4.64 -6.58 -6.17
C GLU A 94 -4.64 -7.33 -4.83
N LEU A 95 -3.47 -7.80 -4.37
CA LEU A 95 -3.31 -8.46 -3.07
C LEU A 95 -3.69 -7.52 -1.91
N LEU A 96 -3.24 -6.26 -1.93
CA LEU A 96 -3.61 -5.29 -0.89
C LEU A 96 -5.12 -4.98 -0.93
N GLY A 97 -5.71 -4.86 -2.11
CA GLY A 97 -7.16 -4.68 -2.27
C GLY A 97 -7.97 -5.85 -1.74
N THR A 98 -7.62 -7.08 -2.10
CA THR A 98 -8.28 -8.30 -1.61
C THR A 98 -8.14 -8.48 -0.10
N LEU A 99 -6.97 -8.17 0.48
CA LEU A 99 -6.75 -8.19 1.92
C LEU A 99 -7.60 -7.13 2.65
N ALA A 100 -7.79 -5.95 2.05
CA ALA A 100 -8.68 -4.93 2.57
C ALA A 100 -10.16 -5.36 2.53
N VAL A 101 -10.60 -6.04 1.46
CA VAL A 101 -11.95 -6.66 1.40
C VAL A 101 -12.11 -7.71 2.51
N ALA A 102 -11.14 -8.61 2.66
CA ALA A 102 -11.18 -9.62 3.72
C ALA A 102 -11.26 -8.96 5.12
N ALA A 103 -10.50 -7.89 5.35
CA ALA A 103 -10.55 -7.13 6.60
C ALA A 103 -11.90 -6.45 6.83
N ALA A 104 -12.54 -5.92 5.77
CA ALA A 104 -13.87 -5.33 5.86
C ALA A 104 -14.93 -6.35 6.31
N ILE A 105 -14.82 -7.61 5.84
CA ILE A 105 -15.71 -8.71 6.23
C ILE A 105 -15.43 -9.17 7.66
N ALA A 106 -14.16 -9.40 8.00
CA ALA A 106 -13.76 -9.98 9.29
C ALA A 106 -13.80 -8.97 10.46
N GLY A 107 -13.81 -7.67 10.18
CA GLY A 107 -13.67 -6.59 11.17
C GLY A 107 -12.22 -6.12 11.26
N PRO A 108 -11.90 -4.92 10.75
CA PRO A 108 -10.52 -4.43 10.70
C PRO A 108 -10.03 -4.05 12.10
N ARG A 109 -8.71 -4.20 12.31
CA ARG A 109 -8.02 -3.78 13.54
C ARG A 109 -6.90 -2.82 13.18
N GLY A 110 -6.68 -1.85 14.05
CA GLY A 110 -5.81 -0.71 13.83
C GLY A 110 -4.69 -0.67 14.85
N LEU A 111 -4.03 0.47 14.96
CA LEU A 111 -2.82 0.63 15.77
C LEU A 111 -3.10 0.38 17.25
N GLY A 112 -4.26 0.82 17.76
CA GLY A 112 -4.65 0.63 19.16
C GLY A 112 -4.70 -0.83 19.58
N TRP A 113 -5.08 -1.74 18.68
CA TRP A 113 -5.05 -3.18 18.99
C TRP A 113 -3.61 -3.71 19.10
N MET A 114 -2.72 -3.27 18.21
CA MET A 114 -1.32 -3.70 18.21
C MET A 114 -0.57 -3.21 19.46
N LEU A 115 -0.87 -1.99 19.91
CA LEU A 115 -0.31 -1.43 21.13
C LEU A 115 -0.87 -2.07 22.40
N GLY A 116 -1.99 -2.79 22.31
CA GLY A 116 -2.52 -3.62 23.40
C GLY A 116 -1.82 -4.97 23.56
N LEU A 117 -0.93 -5.35 22.64
CA LEU A 117 -0.15 -6.59 22.74
C LEU A 117 1.02 -6.43 23.74
N PRO A 118 1.53 -7.54 24.31
CA PRO A 118 2.77 -7.52 25.08
C PRO A 118 3.91 -6.83 24.31
N ALA A 119 4.71 -6.00 25.00
CA ALA A 119 5.77 -5.18 24.39
C ALA A 119 6.65 -5.92 23.36
N PRO A 120 7.21 -7.13 23.62
CA PRO A 120 8.03 -7.80 22.62
C PRO A 120 7.25 -8.20 21.37
N GLN A 121 5.98 -8.61 21.51
CA GLN A 121 5.12 -8.98 20.39
C GLN A 121 4.76 -7.74 19.55
N ALA A 122 4.41 -6.64 20.21
CA ALA A 122 4.11 -5.37 19.56
C ALA A 122 5.32 -4.86 18.75
N VAL A 123 6.53 -4.89 19.33
CA VAL A 123 7.76 -4.44 18.66
C VAL A 123 8.06 -5.30 17.43
N VAL A 124 8.03 -6.63 17.56
CA VAL A 124 8.30 -7.53 16.43
C VAL A 124 7.26 -7.34 15.32
N LEU A 125 5.98 -7.20 15.69
CA LEU A 125 4.92 -6.99 14.71
C LEU A 125 5.05 -5.66 13.97
N LEU A 126 5.29 -4.57 14.70
CA LEU A 126 5.48 -3.24 14.11
C LEU A 126 6.73 -3.18 13.23
N ALA A 127 7.82 -3.81 13.65
CA ALA A 127 9.04 -3.93 12.83
C ALA A 127 8.78 -4.73 11.54
N GLY A 128 8.03 -5.82 11.62
CA GLY A 128 7.62 -6.61 10.46
C GLY A 128 6.75 -5.82 9.49
N ILE A 129 5.78 -5.05 10.00
CA ILE A 129 4.92 -4.16 9.20
C ILE A 129 5.76 -3.08 8.53
N ALA A 130 6.63 -2.40 9.26
CA ALA A 130 7.52 -1.37 8.71
C ALA A 130 8.43 -1.94 7.62
N GLY A 131 9.00 -3.12 7.86
CA GLY A 131 9.81 -3.85 6.87
C GLY A 131 9.02 -4.22 5.62
N ALA A 132 7.78 -4.69 5.75
CA ALA A 132 6.91 -5.02 4.62
C ALA A 132 6.53 -3.78 3.80
N VAL A 133 6.16 -2.68 4.45
CA VAL A 133 5.88 -1.39 3.80
C VAL A 133 7.12 -0.92 3.03
N TYR A 134 8.29 -0.95 3.67
CA TYR A 134 9.55 -0.55 3.05
C TYR A 134 9.91 -1.44 1.85
N ALA A 135 9.76 -2.76 1.98
CA ALA A 135 10.01 -3.70 0.90
C ALA A 135 9.09 -3.45 -0.31
N ILE A 136 7.80 -3.19 -0.09
CA ILE A 136 6.86 -2.89 -1.17
C ILE A 136 7.21 -1.56 -1.85
N VAL A 137 7.61 -0.54 -1.10
CA VAL A 137 8.13 0.71 -1.68
C VAL A 137 9.34 0.44 -2.56
N LEU A 138 10.32 -0.36 -2.11
CA LEU A 138 11.49 -0.72 -2.92
C LEU A 138 11.12 -1.51 -4.19
N VAL A 139 10.15 -2.42 -4.10
CA VAL A 139 9.64 -3.17 -5.27
C VAL A 139 9.05 -2.23 -6.32
N TYR A 140 8.42 -1.13 -5.88
CA TYR A 140 7.80 -0.17 -6.78
C TYR A 140 8.77 0.86 -7.35
N THR A 141 9.81 1.25 -6.61
CA THR A 141 10.69 2.37 -7.00
C THR A 141 12.08 1.93 -7.45
N VAL A 142 12.68 0.94 -6.81
CA VAL A 142 14.10 0.58 -7.01
C VAL A 142 14.26 -0.66 -7.89
N VAL A 143 13.44 -1.69 -7.68
CA VAL A 143 13.56 -2.98 -8.40
C VAL A 143 13.51 -2.83 -9.92
N PRO A 144 12.59 -2.04 -10.52
CA PRO A 144 12.56 -1.86 -11.97
C PRO A 144 13.87 -1.27 -12.53
N ARG A 145 14.45 -0.29 -11.82
CA ARG A 145 15.70 0.37 -12.19
C ARG A 145 16.88 -0.61 -12.11
N ALA A 146 16.97 -1.38 -11.02
CA ALA A 146 18.02 -2.37 -10.82
C ALA A 146 17.96 -3.51 -11.84
N TRP A 147 16.77 -4.01 -12.15
CA TRP A 147 16.58 -5.06 -13.15
C TRP A 147 16.97 -4.60 -14.55
N ALA A 148 16.56 -3.39 -14.95
CA ALA A 148 16.93 -2.81 -16.24
C ALA A 148 18.45 -2.70 -16.39
N ALA A 149 19.14 -2.18 -15.37
CA ALA A 149 20.60 -2.06 -15.37
C ALA A 149 21.31 -3.41 -15.50
N TRP A 150 20.81 -4.45 -14.83
CA TRP A 150 21.35 -5.81 -14.94
C TRP A 150 21.11 -6.43 -16.33
N SER A 151 19.92 -6.25 -16.90
CA SER A 151 19.56 -6.83 -18.21
C SER A 151 20.21 -6.14 -19.42
N ALA A 152 20.80 -4.97 -19.23
CA ALA A 152 21.46 -4.20 -20.29
C ALA A 152 22.96 -4.53 -20.44
N GLY A 153 23.53 -5.30 -19.51
CA GLY A 153 24.91 -5.83 -19.59
C GLY A 153 24.92 -7.25 -20.13
#